data_AF-A0A1V5JLE0-F1
#
_entry.id   AF-A0A1V5JLE0-F1
#
_cell.length_a   1.000
_cell.length_b   1.000
_cell.length_c   1.000
_cell.angle_alpha   90.00
_cell.angle_beta   90.00
_cell.angle_gamma   90.00
#
_symmetry.space_group_name_H-M   'P 1'
#
loop_
_entity.id
_entity.type
_entity.pdbx_description
1 polymer ?
#
loop_
_entity_poly.entity_id
_entity_poly.type
_entity_poly.pdbx_seq_one_letter_code
_entity_poly.pdbx_strand_id
1 'polypeptide(L)'
;MGAIKSAIATRDSRALTRLKAGVNFFAMSWEQEDSDANTQVVFDLGSFLRGSKVSYARNLDSDSNTREAYLETWGWSYRVPTWYLYFRKITYPGDPEINGRWEWAGIYFGEKL
;
A
#
# COMPACT_ATOMS: atom_id res chain seq x y z
N MET A 1 9.23 2.14 5.71
CA MET A 1 9.28 1.91 4.25
C MET A 1 10.34 0.88 3.82
N GLY A 2 11.54 0.83 4.43
CA GLY A 2 12.57 -0.16 4.07
C GLY A 2 12.11 -1.62 4.11
N ALA A 3 11.29 -2.01 5.10
CA ALA A 3 10.72 -3.35 5.19
C ALA A 3 9.79 -3.71 4.02
N ILE A 4 8.95 -2.78 3.56
CA ILE A 4 8.08 -2.99 2.39
C ILE A 4 8.92 -3.21 1.14
N LYS A 5 9.90 -2.31 0.90
CA LYS A 5 10.80 -2.41 -0.26
C LYS A 5 11.58 -3.73 -0.24
N SER A 6 12.07 -4.15 0.94
CA SER A 6 12.73 -5.43 1.11
C SER A 6 11.81 -6.61 0.81
N ALA A 7 10.59 -6.63 1.35
CA ALA A 7 9.62 -7.70 1.10
C ALA A 7 9.23 -7.80 -0.38
N ILE A 8 9.11 -6.67 -1.08
CA ILE A 8 8.89 -6.65 -2.54
C ILE A 8 10.11 -7.21 -3.27
N ALA A 9 11.31 -6.72 -2.95
CA ALA A 9 12.55 -7.12 -3.60
C ALA A 9 12.86 -8.62 -3.43
N THR A 10 12.57 -9.19 -2.26
CA THR A 10 12.75 -10.62 -1.98
C THR A 10 11.55 -11.48 -2.34
N ARG A 11 10.47 -10.87 -2.83
CA ARG A 11 9.17 -11.52 -3.16
C ARG A 11 8.59 -12.29 -1.96
N ASP A 12 8.87 -11.82 -0.74
CA ASP A 12 8.37 -12.42 0.49
C ASP A 12 6.92 -11.99 0.76
N SER A 13 6.00 -12.78 0.20
CA SER A 13 4.56 -12.56 0.39
C SER A 13 4.12 -12.62 1.86
N ARG A 14 4.79 -13.41 2.71
CA ARG A 14 4.40 -13.52 4.14
C ARG A 14 4.81 -12.26 4.90
N ALA A 15 6.03 -11.78 4.65
CA ALA A 15 6.49 -10.51 5.21
C ALA A 15 5.60 -9.35 4.72
N LEU A 16 5.29 -9.32 3.43
CA LEU A 16 4.44 -8.28 2.86
C LEU A 16 3.04 -8.29 3.50
N THR A 17 2.36 -9.44 3.59
CA THR A 17 1.04 -9.53 4.23
C THR A 17 1.05 -9.11 5.70
N ARG A 18 2.16 -9.28 6.43
CA ARG A 18 2.29 -8.84 7.84
C ARG A 18 2.49 -7.33 8.01
N LEU A 19 2.97 -6.65 6.97
CA LEU A 19 3.25 -5.21 7.01
C LEU A 19 2.00 -4.36 6.77
N LYS A 20 0.94 -4.96 6.21
CA LYS A 20 -0.33 -4.28 5.93
C LYS A 20 -1.07 -3.97 7.22
N ALA A 21 -1.89 -2.92 7.23
CA ALA A 21 -2.79 -2.61 8.34
C ALA A 21 -3.67 -3.83 8.68
N GLY A 22 -3.80 -4.11 9.99
CA GLY A 22 -4.64 -5.20 10.48
C GLY A 22 -6.13 -4.92 10.31
N VAL A 23 -6.51 -3.64 10.29
CA VAL A 23 -7.89 -3.15 10.25
C VAL A 23 -8.01 -2.07 9.16
N ASN A 24 -9.12 -2.06 8.43
CA ASN A 24 -9.42 -1.08 7.38
C ASN A 24 -8.35 -0.95 6.29
N PHE A 25 -7.65 -2.05 5.99
CA PHE A 25 -6.77 -2.09 4.82
C PHE A 25 -7.62 -2.10 3.55
N PHE A 26 -7.39 -1.13 2.66
CA PHE A 26 -8.17 -0.99 1.42
C PHE A 26 -7.34 -1.21 0.16
N ALA A 27 -8.01 -1.50 -0.94
CA ALA A 27 -7.44 -1.53 -2.28
C ALA A 27 -8.49 -1.03 -3.29
N MET A 28 -8.28 0.16 -3.86
CA MET A 28 -9.30 0.89 -4.62
C MET A 28 -8.69 1.72 -5.76
N SER A 29 -9.47 2.15 -6.74
CA SER A 29 -9.02 3.18 -7.68
C SER A 29 -9.13 4.58 -7.07
N TRP A 30 -8.36 5.56 -7.57
CA TRP A 30 -8.38 6.94 -7.09
C TRP A 30 -9.76 7.62 -7.14
N GLU A 31 -10.61 7.26 -8.11
CA GLU A 31 -11.95 7.86 -8.31
C GLU A 31 -13.06 7.16 -7.52
N GLN A 32 -12.77 6.04 -6.83
CA GLN A 32 -13.79 5.36 -6.01
C GLN A 32 -13.96 6.12 -4.69
N GLU A 33 -15.20 6.37 -4.26
CA GLU A 33 -15.48 6.93 -2.92
C GLU A 33 -15.48 5.83 -1.86
N ASP A 34 -15.03 6.15 -0.64
CA ASP A 34 -15.04 5.26 0.55
C ASP A 34 -16.44 4.70 0.90
N SER A 35 -17.50 5.30 0.36
CA SER A 35 -18.92 4.93 0.56
C SER A 35 -19.33 3.66 -0.19
N ASP A 36 -18.52 3.16 -1.13
CA ASP A 36 -18.77 1.90 -1.81
C ASP A 36 -18.45 0.73 -0.87
N ALA A 37 -19.50 0.21 -0.21
CA ALA A 37 -19.48 -0.90 0.74
C ALA A 37 -18.96 -2.26 0.18
N ASN A 38 -18.39 -2.27 -1.04
CA ASN A 38 -17.89 -3.44 -1.76
C ASN A 38 -16.38 -3.38 -2.07
N THR A 39 -15.64 -2.40 -1.56
CA THR A 39 -14.22 -2.19 -1.92
C THR A 39 -13.24 -3.18 -1.25
N GLN A 40 -13.74 -4.14 -0.47
CA GLN A 40 -12.97 -5.31 -0.09
C GLN A 40 -13.01 -6.36 -1.20
N VAL A 41 -12.37 -6.07 -2.33
CA VAL A 41 -11.95 -7.17 -3.23
C VAL A 41 -11.11 -8.10 -2.37
N VAL A 42 -11.42 -9.40 -2.36
CA VAL A 42 -10.55 -10.43 -1.78
C VAL A 42 -9.24 -10.37 -2.56
N PHE A 43 -8.34 -9.53 -2.07
CA PHE A 43 -7.15 -9.12 -2.78
C PHE A 43 -5.97 -9.92 -2.24
N ASP A 44 -5.65 -11.02 -2.93
CA ASP A 44 -4.49 -11.83 -2.61
C ASP A 44 -3.22 -11.18 -3.18
N LEU A 45 -2.72 -10.18 -2.45
CA LEU A 45 -1.48 -9.51 -2.77
C LEU A 45 -0.27 -10.46 -2.90
N GLY A 46 -0.29 -11.56 -2.14
CA GLY A 46 0.76 -12.56 -2.17
C GLY A 46 0.83 -13.27 -3.52
N SER A 47 -0.32 -13.55 -4.13
CA SER A 47 -0.39 -14.15 -5.46
C SER A 47 0.12 -13.19 -6.55
N PHE A 48 -0.19 -11.90 -6.48
CA PHE A 48 0.39 -10.91 -7.40
C PHE A 48 1.91 -10.79 -7.27
N LEU A 49 2.43 -10.73 -6.03
CA LEU A 49 3.87 -10.62 -5.79
C LEU A 49 4.65 -11.84 -6.32
N ARG A 50 4.11 -13.05 -6.12
CA ARG A 50 4.74 -14.29 -6.58
C ARG A 50 4.60 -14.49 -8.09
N GLY A 51 3.49 -14.04 -8.67
CA GLY A 51 3.22 -14.15 -10.11
C GLY A 51 4.02 -13.18 -10.97
N SER A 52 4.44 -12.04 -10.42
CA SER A 52 4.99 -10.94 -11.23
C SER A 52 6.30 -10.37 -10.68
N LYS A 53 7.06 -9.69 -11.55
CA LYS A 53 8.27 -8.98 -11.15
C LYS A 53 7.91 -7.54 -10.78
N VAL A 54 7.59 -7.35 -9.51
CA VAL A 54 7.19 -6.05 -8.98
C VAL A 54 8.41 -5.16 -8.77
N SER A 55 8.30 -3.91 -9.22
CA SER A 55 9.29 -2.85 -9.00
C SER A 55 8.65 -1.68 -8.24
N TYR A 56 9.49 -0.80 -7.70
CA TYR A 56 9.04 0.35 -6.91
C TYR A 56 9.90 1.59 -7.20
N ALA A 57 9.30 2.76 -7.03
CA ALA A 57 10.00 4.03 -7.20
C ALA A 57 11.10 4.20 -6.14
N ARG A 58 12.19 4.86 -6.55
CA ARG A 58 13.32 5.15 -5.64
C ARG A 58 12.87 6.08 -4.51
N ASN A 59 12.16 7.14 -4.85
CA ASN A 59 11.65 8.15 -3.95
C ASN A 59 10.15 7.94 -3.71
N LEU A 60 9.62 8.61 -2.69
CA LEU A 60 8.17 8.72 -2.52
C LEU A 60 7.62 9.67 -3.59
N ASP A 61 6.33 9.50 -3.89
CA ASP A 61 5.57 10.41 -4.73
C ASP A 61 5.60 11.84 -4.16
N SER A 62 5.56 12.86 -5.02
CA SER A 62 5.64 14.28 -4.64
C SER A 62 4.50 14.74 -3.74
N ASP A 63 3.36 14.08 -3.78
CA ASP A 63 2.20 14.44 -2.94
C ASP A 63 2.28 13.86 -1.52
N SER A 64 3.35 13.12 -1.23
CA SER A 64 3.65 12.67 0.13
C SER A 64 3.95 13.86 1.04
N ASN A 65 3.45 13.81 2.27
CA ASN A 65 3.58 14.86 3.27
C ASN A 65 3.88 14.28 4.66
N THR A 66 3.70 15.09 5.71
CA THR A 66 4.04 14.69 7.09
C THR A 66 3.09 13.67 7.71
N ARG A 67 1.92 13.43 7.09
CA ARG A 67 0.87 12.52 7.53
C ARG A 67 0.62 11.36 6.58
N GLU A 68 0.87 11.56 5.29
CA GLU A 68 0.57 10.60 4.25
C GLU A 68 1.76 10.41 3.33
N ALA A 69 1.97 9.20 2.83
CA ALA A 69 3.03 8.92 1.88
C ALA A 69 2.58 7.90 0.86
N TYR A 70 3.05 8.08 -0.36
CA TYR A 70 2.69 7.23 -1.49
C TYR A 70 3.98 6.68 -2.11
N LEU A 71 4.02 5.36 -2.27
CA LEU A 71 5.09 4.68 -3.00
C LEU A 71 4.52 4.11 -4.29
N GLU A 72 4.91 4.70 -5.41
CA GLU A 72 4.63 4.16 -6.73
C GLU A 72 5.31 2.79 -6.90
N THR A 73 4.55 1.84 -7.41
CA THR A 73 4.99 0.47 -7.70
C THR A 73 4.36 -0.01 -9.00
N TRP A 74 5.05 -0.87 -9.73
CA TRP A 74 4.57 -1.35 -11.02
C TRP A 74 4.95 -2.81 -11.27
N GLY A 75 4.31 -3.39 -12.29
CA GLY A 75 4.56 -4.78 -12.68
C GLY A 75 3.87 -5.79 -11.77
N TRP A 76 2.77 -5.41 -11.11
CA TRP A 76 1.92 -6.34 -10.35
C TRP A 76 1.00 -7.15 -11.27
N SER A 77 0.42 -6.49 -12.28
CA SER A 77 -0.52 -7.04 -13.24
C SER A 77 -0.39 -6.31 -14.58
N TYR A 78 -0.76 -6.98 -15.68
CA TYR A 78 -0.83 -6.35 -17.00
C TYR A 78 -2.05 -5.42 -17.17
N ARG A 79 -3.11 -5.60 -16.35
CA ARG A 79 -4.36 -4.83 -16.48
C ARG A 79 -4.28 -3.46 -15.85
N VAL A 80 -3.59 -3.37 -14.71
CA VAL A 80 -3.38 -2.14 -13.95
C VAL A 80 -1.88 -2.06 -13.68
N PRO A 81 -1.12 -1.32 -14.52
CA PRO A 81 0.34 -1.37 -14.50
C PRO A 81 0.94 -0.72 -13.25
N THR A 82 0.27 0.31 -12.73
CA THR A 82 0.78 1.19 -11.67
C THR A 82 -0.12 1.15 -10.46
N TRP A 83 0.44 0.81 -9.31
CA TRP A 83 -0.21 0.77 -8.01
C TRP A 83 0.56 1.68 -7.05
N TYR A 84 -0.13 2.44 -6.21
CA TYR A 84 0.47 3.24 -5.17
C TYR A 84 0.22 2.61 -3.81
N LEU A 85 1.29 2.23 -3.11
CA LEU A 85 1.17 1.80 -1.72
C LEU A 85 0.99 3.04 -0.85
N TYR A 86 -0.15 3.11 -0.17
CA TYR A 86 -0.54 4.26 0.66
C TYR A 86 -0.18 4.03 2.12
N PHE A 87 0.59 4.95 2.68
CA PHE A 87 0.99 4.96 4.07
C PHE A 87 0.39 6.17 4.76
N ARG A 88 -0.07 5.96 5.99
CA ARG A 88 -0.55 7.04 6.85
C ARG A 88 0.13 7.01 8.21
N LYS A 89 0.21 8.17 8.84
CA LYS A 89 0.69 8.30 10.20
C LYS A 89 -0.47 8.02 11.18
N ILE A 90 -0.29 7.02 12.04
CA ILE A 90 -1.27 6.67 13.07
C ILE A 90 -1.42 7.86 14.02
N THR A 91 -2.66 8.31 14.22
CA THR A 91 -3.00 9.32 15.22
C THR A 91 -3.87 8.65 16.27
N TYR A 92 -3.26 8.22 17.37
CA TYR A 92 -3.95 7.54 18.44
C TYR A 92 -3.36 7.99 19.80
N PRO A 93 -3.82 9.13 20.34
CA PRO A 93 -3.23 9.74 21.53
C PRO A 93 -3.27 8.86 22.78
N GLY A 94 -4.20 7.89 22.83
CA GLY A 94 -4.37 6.97 23.95
C GLY A 94 -3.29 5.90 24.07
N ASP A 95 -2.49 5.67 23.03
CA ASP A 95 -1.35 4.74 23.05
C ASP A 95 -0.13 5.40 22.37
N PRO A 96 0.79 5.98 23.16
CA PRO A 96 2.01 6.61 22.66
C PRO A 96 2.93 5.66 21.90
N GLU A 97 2.83 4.34 22.10
CA GLU A 97 3.68 3.40 21.42
C GLU A 97 3.37 3.38 19.93
N ILE A 98 2.09 3.38 19.56
CA ILE A 98 1.66 3.36 18.15
C ILE A 98 1.44 4.76 17.58
N ASN A 99 1.18 5.76 18.42
CA ASN A 99 0.96 7.13 17.98
C ASN A 99 2.19 7.67 17.21
N GLY A 100 1.95 8.22 16.03
CA GLY A 100 3.00 8.78 15.18
C GLY A 100 3.76 7.74 14.34
N ARG A 101 3.48 6.44 14.48
CA ARG A 101 4.05 5.42 13.59
C ARG A 101 3.42 5.48 12.20
N TRP A 102 4.20 5.07 11.20
CA TRP A 102 3.68 4.86 9.85
C TRP A 102 3.05 3.48 9.73
N GLU A 103 1.86 3.44 9.14
CA GLU A 103 1.13 2.23 8.79
C GLU A 103 0.96 2.18 7.29
N TRP A 104 1.06 0.99 6.69
CA TRP A 104 0.63 0.76 5.32
C TRP A 104 -0.87 0.48 5.31
N ALA A 105 -1.65 1.50 4.97
CA ALA A 105 -3.10 1.50 5.14
C ALA A 105 -3.86 1.04 3.90
N GLY A 106 -3.25 1.09 2.71
CA GLY A 106 -3.95 0.61 1.52
C GLY A 106 -3.15 0.67 0.24
N ILE A 107 -3.87 0.45 -0.86
CA ILE A 107 -3.35 0.52 -2.22
C ILE A 107 -4.31 1.33 -3.08
N TYR A 108 -3.78 2.30 -3.81
CA TYR A 108 -4.49 2.93 -4.91
C TYR A 108 -4.07 2.30 -6.24
N PHE A 109 -5.05 1.97 -7.07
CA PHE A 109 -4.87 1.41 -8.40
C PHE A 109 -4.95 2.50 -9.47
N GLY A 110 -4.04 2.41 -10.44
CA GLY A 110 -3.99 3.33 -11.57
C GLY A 110 -3.09 4.54 -11.31
N GLU A 111 -2.89 5.30 -12.38
CA GLU A 111 -2.17 6.57 -12.34
C GLU A 111 -2.93 7.58 -11.48
N LYS A 112 -2.18 8.42 -10.79
CA LYS A 112 -2.74 9.56 -10.09
C LYS A 112 -3.16 10.63 -11.10
N LEU A 113 -4.32 11.25 -10.90
CA LEU A 113 -4.84 12.34 -11.74
C LEU A 113 -4.19 13.68 -11.41
#